data_AF-A0A845DH52-F1
#
_entry.id   AF-A0A845DH52-F1
#
_cell.length_a   1.000
_cell.length_b   1.000
_cell.length_c   1.000
_cell.angle_alpha   90.00
_cell.angle_beta   90.00
_cell.angle_gamma   90.00
#
_symmetry.space_group_name_H-M   'P 1'
#
loop_
_entity.id
_entity.type
_entity.pdbx_description
1 polymer ?
#
loop_
_entity_poly.entity_id
_entity_poly.type
_entity_poly.pdbx_seq_one_letter_code
_entity_poly.pdbx_strand_id
1 'polypeptide(L)' 'AEAPVGAIILSHDIHKSTVEAVPAIIAALHARGIHFVTVSKLFEPQTLHAQTVYIRQTDPPSQ' A
#
# COMPACT_ATOMS: atom_id res chain seq x y z
N ALA A 1 0.05 -13.96 3.33
CA ALA A 1 1.14 -12.96 3.44
C ALA A 1 0.60 -11.80 4.26
N GLU A 2 1.29 -11.44 5.33
CA GLU A 2 0.87 -10.35 6.21
C GLU A 2 1.09 -9.00 5.51
N ALA A 3 0.23 -8.01 5.75
CA ALA A 3 0.43 -6.62 5.30
C ALA A 3 1.15 -5.84 6.42
N PRO A 4 2.47 -5.64 6.34
CA PRO A 4 3.21 -4.85 7.33
C PRO A 4 2.97 -3.35 7.12
N VAL A 5 3.34 -2.55 8.13
CA VAL A 5 3.44 -1.09 8.00
C VAL A 5 4.39 -0.76 6.86
N GLY A 6 4.01 0.21 6.01
CA GLY A 6 4.80 0.60 4.84
C GLY A 6 4.53 -0.21 3.56
N ALA A 7 3.61 -1.19 3.59
CA ALA A 7 3.28 -2.00 2.42
C ALA A 7 2.41 -1.26 1.40
N ILE A 8 2.67 -1.49 0.12
CA ILE A 8 1.78 -1.12 -0.98
C ILE A 8 0.96 -2.36 -1.34
N ILE A 9 -0.37 -2.23 -1.31
CA ILE A 9 -1.29 -3.33 -1.59
C ILE A 9 -1.80 -3.20 -3.03
N LEU A 10 -1.45 -4.16 -3.87
CA LEU A 10 -1.98 -4.26 -5.24
C LEU A 10 -3.37 -4.90 -5.22
N SER A 11 -4.33 -4.30 -5.90
CA SER A 11 -5.69 -4.82 -6.08
C SER A 11 -6.26 -4.33 -7.41
N HIS A 12 -7.25 -5.07 -7.94
CA HIS A 12 -7.91 -4.75 -9.22
C HIS A 12 -9.41 -4.56 -8.99
N ASP A 13 -9.94 -3.38 -9.31
CA ASP A 13 -11.35 -2.97 -9.13
C ASP A 13 -12.30 -3.45 -10.25
N ILE A 14 -11.78 -4.20 -11.22
CA ILE A 14 -12.52 -4.77 -12.35
C ILE A 14 -13.16 -6.14 -12.04
N HIS A 15 -13.05 -6.63 -10.81
CA HIS A 15 -13.54 -7.94 -10.40
C HIS A 15 -14.44 -7.85 -9.18
N LYS A 16 -15.62 -8.49 -9.27
CA LYS A 16 -16.62 -8.53 -8.19
C LYS A 16 -16.05 -9.08 -6.88
N SER A 17 -15.16 -10.07 -6.96
CA SER A 17 -14.49 -10.65 -5.80
C SER A 17 -13.68 -9.62 -5.01
N THR A 18 -13.03 -8.67 -5.69
CA THR A 18 -12.30 -7.59 -5.02
C THR A 18 -13.26 -6.68 -4.28
N VAL A 19 -14.37 -6.27 -4.92
CA VAL A 19 -15.39 -5.40 -4.30
C VAL A 19 -15.97 -6.05 -3.03
N GLU A 20 -16.27 -7.34 -3.08
CA GLU A 20 -16.79 -8.10 -1.94
C GLU A 20 -15.76 -8.25 -0.81
N ALA A 21 -14.46 -8.35 -1.13
CA ALA A 21 -13.39 -8.55 -0.16
C ALA A 21 -12.90 -7.26 0.53
N VAL A 22 -12.93 -6.11 -0.17
CA VAL A 22 -12.37 -4.83 0.32
C VAL A 22 -12.90 -4.42 1.71
N PRO A 23 -14.20 -4.49 2.01
CA PRO A 23 -14.71 -4.13 3.34
C PRO A 23 -14.05 -4.92 4.47
N ALA A 24 -13.89 -6.24 4.30
CA ALA A 24 -13.26 -7.11 5.29
C ALA A 24 -11.76 -6.82 5.44
N ILE A 25 -11.06 -6.56 4.33
CA ILE A 25 -9.64 -6.18 4.34
C ILE A 25 -9.43 -4.88 5.12
N ILE A 26 -10.23 -3.85 4.84
CA ILE A 26 -10.14 -2.56 5.54
C ILE A 26 -10.36 -2.73 7.04
N ALA A 27 -11.42 -3.45 7.44
CA ALA A 27 -11.72 -3.70 8.84
C ALA A 27 -10.58 -4.42 9.57
N ALA A 28 -10.02 -5.48 8.98
CA ALA A 28 -8.96 -6.27 9.57
C ALA A 28 -7.65 -5.48 9.75
N LEU A 29 -7.27 -4.65 8.76
CA LEU A 29 -6.07 -3.82 8.85
C LEU A 29 -6.25 -2.64 9.79
N HIS A 30 -7.43 -2.01 9.79
CA HIS A 30 -7.74 -0.92 10.72
C HIS A 30 -7.73 -1.41 12.19
N ALA A 31 -8.26 -2.61 12.45
CA ALA A 31 -8.19 -3.24 13.78
C ALA A 31 -6.76 -3.51 14.25
N ARG A 32 -5.80 -3.63 13.32
CA ARG A 32 -4.35 -3.75 13.60
C ARG A 32 -3.67 -2.38 13.80
N GLY A 33 -4.41 -1.27 13.75
CA GLY A 33 -3.88 0.09 13.88
C GLY A 33 -3.24 0.64 12.60
N ILE A 34 -3.49 0.03 11.45
CA ILE A 34 -2.95 0.51 10.16
C ILE A 34 -3.76 1.70 9.67
N HIS A 35 -3.06 2.79 9.35
CA HIS A 35 -3.65 3.95 8.69
C HIS A 35 -3.49 3.85 7.17
N PHE A 36 -4.59 3.97 6.45
CA PHE A 36 -4.59 3.96 4.99
C PHE A 36 -4.19 5.32 4.44
N VAL A 37 -3.25 5.33 3.51
CA VAL A 37 -2.72 6.53 2.87
C VAL A 37 -2.59 6.31 1.37
N THR A 38 -2.49 7.41 0.62
CA THR A 38 -2.11 7.36 -0.80
C THR A 38 -0.63 7.03 -0.94
N VAL A 39 -0.21 6.61 -2.14
CA VAL A 39 1.22 6.35 -2.43
C VAL A 39 2.06 7.60 -2.19
N SER A 40 1.60 8.79 -2.58
CA SER A 40 2.32 10.05 -2.34
C SER A 40 2.57 10.31 -0.85
N LYS A 41 1.53 10.13 -0.02
CA LYS A 41 1.63 10.37 1.43
C LYS A 41 2.44 9.30 2.15
N LEU A 42 2.48 8.07 1.63
CA LEU A 42 3.32 7.00 2.17
C LEU A 42 4.81 7.38 2.17
N PHE A 43 5.25 8.14 1.17
CA PHE A 43 6.64 8.52 1.01
C PHE A 43 6.98 9.89 1.58
N GLU A 44 6.04 10.71 2.06
CA GLU A 44 6.37 11.99 2.68
C GLU A 44 7.25 11.81 3.94
N PRO A 45 8.32 12.63 4.14
CA PRO A 45 8.79 13.75 3.33
C PRO A 45 9.87 13.37 2.28
N GLN A 46 10.09 12.08 2.01
CA GLN A 46 11.06 11.61 1.03
C GLN A 46 10.70 12.10 -0.39
N THR A 47 11.71 12.61 -1.10
CA THR A 47 11.59 12.91 -2.52
C THR A 47 11.69 11.61 -3.32
N LEU A 48 10.66 11.30 -4.11
CA LEU A 48 10.71 10.22 -5.08
C LEU A 48 11.56 10.64 -6.29
N HIS A 49 12.41 9.74 -6.76
CA HIS A 49 13.31 10.00 -7.88
C HIS A 49 12.73 9.43 -9.17
N ALA A 50 12.87 10.18 -10.26
CA ALA A 50 12.54 9.66 -11.59
C ALA A 50 13.41 8.45 -11.91
N GLN A 51 12.87 7.52 -12.71
CA GLN A 51 13.57 6.29 -13.13
C GLN A 51 13.95 5.35 -11.96
N THR A 52 13.29 5.49 -10.80
CA THR A 52 13.46 4.59 -9.66
C THR A 52 12.20 3.78 -9.42
N VAL A 53 12.35 2.49 -9.13
CA VAL A 53 11.24 1.60 -8.75
C VAL A 53 11.12 1.53 -7.23
N TYR A 54 9.88 1.54 -6.73
CA TYR A 54 9.55 1.39 -5.31
C TYR A 54 8.48 0.31 -5.16
N ILE A 55 8.71 -0.71 -4.31
CA ILE A 55 7.75 -1.80 -4.06
C ILE A 55 7.13 -1.75 -2.65
N ARG A 56 7.71 -0.97 -1.74
CA ARG A 56 7.21 -0.54 -0.42
C ARG A 56 7.97 0.70 0.06
N GLN A 57 7.50 1.29 1.17
CA GLN A 57 8.08 2.51 1.74
C GLN A 57 9.59 2.41 2.03
N THR A 58 10.06 1.25 2.49
CA THR A 58 11.44 1.09 2.98
C THR A 58 12.43 0.66 1.89
N ASP A 59 12.00 0.50 0.64
CA ASP A 59 12.93 0.02 -0.37
C ASP A 59 13.98 1.09 -0.69
N PRO A 60 15.26 0.69 -0.77
CA PRO A 60 16.26 1.57 -1.34
C PRO A 60 15.90 1.85 -2.81
N PRO A 61 16.23 3.04 -3.33
CA PRO A 61 16.10 3.33 -4.75
C PRO A 61 16.78 2.23 -5.59
N SER A 62 15.99 1.36 -6.22
CA SER A 62 16.51 0.38 -7.17
C SER A 62 16.46 1.00 -8.57
N GLN A 63 17.61 0.97 -9.26
CA GLN A 63 17.74 1.33 -10.66
C GLN A 63 17.25 0.21 -11.57
#